data_AF-A0A1W2BWD6-F1
#
_entry.id   AF-A0A1W2BWD6-F1
#
_cell.length_a   1.000
_cell.length_b   1.000
_cell.length_c   1.000
_cell.angle_alpha   90.00
_cell.angle_beta   90.00
_cell.angle_gamma   90.00
#
_symmetry.space_group_name_H-M   'P 1'
#
loop_
_entity.id
_entity.type
_entity.pdbx_description
1 polymer ?
#
loop_
_entity_poly.entity_id
_entity_poly.type
_entity_poly.pdbx_seq_one_letter_code
_entity_poly.pdbx_strand_id
1 'polypeptide(L)'
;MNDGIDNYQQSQKLSDADKIAIRYCELMATNPDQIDEAFYEELKKYYSLAEIVELGSFIGLNIGYHTFYGTLDFYPMFSPDGRLIDQDESRKIYGSEVKSLKGRGV
;
A
#
# COMPACT_ATOMS: atom_id res chain seq x y z
N MET A 1 -1.84 -8.70 -19.55
CA MET A 1 -1.83 -9.37 -18.23
C MET A 1 -2.14 -8.31 -17.18
N ASN A 2 -3.43 -8.02 -16.95
CA ASN A 2 -3.87 -7.09 -15.91
C ASN A 2 -4.86 -7.81 -14.98
N ASP A 3 -4.45 -8.98 -14.51
CA ASP A 3 -5.15 -9.78 -13.48
C ASP A 3 -4.49 -9.52 -12.10
N GLY A 4 -4.02 -8.28 -11.90
CA GLY A 4 -3.27 -7.85 -10.73
C GLY A 4 -4.13 -7.07 -9.72
N ILE A 5 -3.46 -6.57 -8.68
CA ILE A 5 -4.02 -5.79 -7.57
C ILE A 5 -4.92 -4.64 -8.07
N ASP A 6 -4.69 -4.11 -9.28
CA ASP A 6 -5.49 -3.02 -9.88
C ASP A 6 -6.97 -3.37 -10.17
N ASN A 7 -7.33 -4.66 -10.27
CA ASN A 7 -8.72 -5.12 -10.38
C ASN A 7 -9.00 -6.30 -9.45
N TYR A 8 -8.45 -6.25 -8.22
CA TYR A 8 -8.49 -7.35 -7.25
C TYR A 8 -9.92 -7.82 -6.93
N GLN A 9 -10.89 -6.91 -6.93
CA GLN A 9 -12.29 -7.21 -6.62
C GLN A 9 -12.91 -8.22 -7.60
N GLN A 10 -12.54 -8.13 -8.89
CA GLN A 10 -13.05 -9.01 -9.96
C GLN A 10 -12.11 -10.19 -10.25
N SER A 11 -10.93 -10.22 -9.61
CA SER A 11 -9.95 -11.28 -9.84
C SER A 11 -10.49 -12.62 -9.38
N GLN A 12 -10.48 -13.60 -10.29
CA GLN A 12 -10.77 -15.00 -9.99
C GLN A 12 -9.57 -15.73 -9.36
N LYS A 13 -8.40 -15.09 -9.33
CA LYS A 13 -7.17 -15.66 -8.74
C LYS A 13 -7.03 -15.36 -7.26
N LEU A 14 -7.83 -14.43 -6.74
CA LEU A 14 -7.81 -14.01 -5.35
C LEU A 14 -9.00 -14.61 -4.62
N SER A 15 -8.74 -15.16 -3.44
CA SER A 15 -9.80 -15.59 -2.53
C SER A 15 -10.53 -14.37 -1.95
N ASP A 16 -11.70 -14.58 -1.37
CA ASP A 16 -12.43 -13.51 -0.71
C ASP A 16 -11.68 -12.95 0.50
N ALA A 17 -10.88 -13.80 1.17
CA ALA A 17 -9.96 -13.39 2.24
C ALA A 17 -8.88 -12.44 1.70
N ASP A 18 -8.27 -12.75 0.56
CA ASP A 18 -7.26 -11.88 -0.06
C ASP A 18 -7.87 -10.54 -0.47
N LYS A 19 -9.09 -10.55 -1.00
CA LYS A 19 -9.79 -9.32 -1.43
C LYS A 19 -10.08 -8.40 -0.27
N ILE A 20 -10.57 -8.92 0.86
CA ILE A 20 -10.84 -8.08 2.02
C ILE A 20 -9.55 -7.56 2.68
N ALA A 21 -8.47 -8.33 2.66
CA ALA A 21 -7.16 -7.86 3.12
C ALA A 21 -6.60 -6.73 2.23
N ILE A 22 -6.72 -6.85 0.90
CA ILE A 22 -6.31 -5.78 -0.03
C ILE A 22 -7.16 -4.52 0.19
N ARG A 23 -8.48 -4.67 0.38
CA ARG A 23 -9.36 -3.54 0.71
C ARG A 23 -8.98 -2.88 2.04
N TYR A 24 -8.56 -3.66 3.03
CA TYR A 24 -8.07 -3.12 4.30
C TYR A 24 -6.79 -2.27 4.09
N CYS A 25 -5.83 -2.75 3.30
CA CYS A 25 -4.65 -1.98 2.90
C CYS A 25 -5.02 -0.66 2.20
N GLU A 26 -5.93 -0.73 1.24
CA GLU A 26 -6.37 0.43 0.44
C GLU A 26 -7.07 1.49 1.30
N LEU A 27 -8.00 1.08 2.17
CA LEU A 27 -8.70 1.99 3.08
C LEU A 27 -7.75 2.60 4.11
N MET A 28 -6.83 1.82 4.68
CA MET A 28 -5.83 2.34 5.62
C MET A 28 -4.96 3.44 5.00
N ALA A 29 -4.67 3.35 3.69
CA ALA A 29 -3.85 4.32 2.98
C ALA A 29 -4.63 5.54 2.46
N THR A 30 -5.93 5.40 2.18
CA THR A 30 -6.69 6.43 1.43
C THR A 30 -7.89 7.02 2.18
N ASN A 31 -8.56 6.22 3.01
CA ASN A 31 -9.76 6.64 3.73
C ASN A 31 -10.00 5.76 4.99
N PRO A 32 -9.20 5.94 6.05
CA PRO A 32 -9.28 5.10 7.24
C PRO A 32 -10.59 5.25 8.01
N ASP A 33 -11.32 6.36 7.81
CA ASP A 33 -12.62 6.60 8.46
C ASP A 33 -13.72 5.62 8.00
N GLN A 34 -13.52 4.93 6.87
CA GLN A 34 -14.42 3.86 6.39
C GLN A 34 -14.18 2.50 7.08
N ILE A 35 -13.16 2.39 7.92
CA ILE A 35 -12.83 1.16 8.65
C ILE A 35 -13.62 1.16 9.96
N ASP A 36 -14.92 0.90 9.84
CA ASP A 36 -15.87 0.90 10.95
C ASP A 36 -16.12 -0.51 11.52
N GLU A 37 -17.04 -0.61 12.48
CA GLU A 37 -17.42 -1.89 13.09
C GLU A 37 -17.91 -2.91 12.05
N ALA A 38 -18.67 -2.48 11.05
CA ALA A 38 -19.18 -3.36 10.00
C ALA A 38 -18.03 -3.93 9.14
N PHE A 39 -17.01 -3.12 8.86
CA PHE A 39 -15.80 -3.58 8.18
C PHE A 39 -15.05 -4.63 9.00
N TYR A 40 -14.88 -4.42 10.30
CA TYR A 40 -14.24 -5.41 11.17
C TYR A 40 -15.05 -6.71 11.30
N GLU A 41 -16.38 -6.64 11.32
CA GLU A 41 -17.23 -7.84 11.26
C GLU A 41 -17.08 -8.59 9.93
N GLU A 42 -16.83 -7.89 8.83
CA GLU A 42 -16.52 -8.52 7.55
C GLU A 42 -15.15 -9.22 7.59
N LEU A 43 -14.12 -8.58 8.15
CA LEU A 43 -12.79 -9.18 8.34
C LEU A 43 -12.84 -10.45 9.21
N LYS A 44 -13.64 -10.45 10.27
CA LYS A 44 -13.79 -11.59 11.19
C LYS A 44 -14.37 -12.85 10.53
N LYS A 45 -14.97 -12.74 9.34
CA LYS A 45 -15.41 -13.91 8.56
C LYS A 45 -14.24 -14.75 8.02
N TYR A 46 -13.07 -14.13 7.87
CA TYR A 46 -11.90 -14.73 7.22
C TYR A 46 -10.68 -14.80 8.14
N TYR A 47 -10.57 -13.87 9.08
CA TYR A 47 -9.41 -13.72 9.98
C TYR A 47 -9.84 -13.71 11.44
N SER A 48 -9.03 -14.31 12.29
CA SER A 48 -9.14 -14.16 13.74
C SER A 48 -8.81 -12.73 14.17
N LEU A 49 -9.22 -12.36 15.39
CA LEU A 49 -8.88 -11.05 15.95
C LEU A 49 -7.36 -10.80 16.00
N ALA A 50 -6.58 -11.83 16.32
CA ALA A 50 -5.12 -11.73 16.37
C ALA A 50 -4.53 -11.45 14.97
N GLU A 51 -5.01 -12.17 13.95
CA GLU A 51 -4.58 -11.94 12.56
C GLU A 51 -5.00 -10.55 12.06
N ILE A 52 -6.19 -10.05 12.41
CA ILE A 52 -6.63 -8.70 12.06
C ILE A 52 -5.71 -7.64 12.68
N VAL A 53 -5.31 -7.80 13.94
CA VAL A 53 -4.38 -6.89 14.62
C VAL A 53 -2.99 -6.95 13.98
N GLU A 54 -2.49 -8.15 13.66
CA GLU A 54 -1.22 -8.34 12.99
C GLU A 54 -1.21 -7.70 11.60
N LEU A 55 -2.25 -7.97 10.78
CA LEU A 55 -2.44 -7.36 9.47
C LEU A 55 -2.47 -5.83 9.56
N GLY A 56 -3.27 -5.27 10.47
CA GLY A 56 -3.36 -3.82 10.67
C GLY A 56 -2.03 -3.20 11.09
N SER A 57 -1.30 -3.88 11.96
CA SER A 57 0.02 -3.45 12.41
C SER A 57 1.03 -3.44 11.27
N PHE A 58 1.05 -4.49 10.43
CA PHE A 58 1.93 -4.59 9.28
C PHE A 58 1.62 -3.52 8.23
N ILE A 59 0.35 -3.29 7.95
CA ILE A 59 -0.12 -2.25 7.00
C ILE A 59 0.29 -0.86 7.51
N GLY A 60 -0.07 -0.53 8.75
CA GLY A 60 0.22 0.78 9.34
C GLY A 60 1.74 1.07 9.38
N LEU A 61 2.54 0.07 9.75
CA LEU A 61 3.99 0.20 9.78
C LEU A 61 4.57 0.44 8.38
N ASN A 62 4.12 -0.30 7.36
CA ASN A 62 4.58 -0.10 5.98
C ASN A 62 4.20 1.28 5.43
N ILE A 63 2.97 1.74 5.67
CA ILE A 63 2.55 3.10 5.27
C ILE A 63 3.43 4.16 5.96
N GLY A 64 3.74 3.95 7.25
CA GLY A 64 4.66 4.78 8.01
C GLY A 64 6.06 4.81 7.40
N TYR A 65 6.61 3.64 7.02
CA TYR A 65 7.90 3.56 6.34
C TYR A 65 7.90 4.26 4.99
N HIS A 66 6.86 4.08 4.15
CA HIS A 66 6.76 4.78 2.88
C HIS A 66 6.73 6.31 3.07
N THR A 67 6.03 6.78 4.10
CA THR A 67 5.99 8.21 4.45
C THR A 67 7.36 8.69 4.88
N PHE A 68 8.03 7.95 5.78
CA PHE A 68 9.37 8.27 6.26
C PHE A 68 10.42 8.25 5.14
N TYR A 69 10.44 7.23 4.29
CA TYR A 69 11.33 7.15 3.12
C TYR A 69 11.10 8.31 2.15
N GLY A 70 9.85 8.76 2.00
CA GLY A 70 9.52 9.98 1.26
C GLY A 70 10.19 11.24 1.84
N THR A 71 10.36 11.33 3.16
CA THR A 71 11.06 12.47 3.78
C THR A 71 12.56 12.47 3.54
N LEU A 72 13.14 11.32 3.20
CA LEU A 72 14.57 11.14 2.96
C LEU A 72 14.94 11.22 1.48
N ASP A 73 13.99 11.51 0.59
CA ASP A 73 14.17 11.37 -0.86
C ASP A 73 14.75 9.98 -1.23
N PHE A 74 14.30 8.93 -0.54
CA PHE A 74 14.76 7.58 -0.81
C PHE A 74 14.02 7.01 -2.03
N TYR A 75 14.68 7.02 -3.19
CA TYR A 75 14.07 6.55 -4.43
C TYR A 75 14.36 5.06 -4.69
N PRO A 76 13.53 4.37 -5.50
CA PRO A 76 13.76 2.98 -5.87
C PRO A 76 15.18 2.71 -6.37
N MET A 77 15.80 1.62 -5.92
CA MET A 77 17.16 1.27 -6.36
C MET A 77 17.20 0.59 -7.73
N PHE A 78 16.04 0.35 -8.35
CA PHE A 78 15.93 -0.27 -9.65
C PHE A 78 15.21 0.67 -10.61
N SER A 79 15.67 0.72 -11.85
CA SER A 79 14.97 1.37 -12.95
C SER A 79 13.71 0.57 -13.34
N PRO A 80 12.79 1.14 -14.13
CA PRO A 80 11.57 0.44 -14.56
C PRO A 80 11.83 -0.86 -15.34
N ASP A 81 13.01 -0.97 -15.97
CA ASP A 81 13.51 -2.16 -16.69
C ASP A 81 14.33 -3.12 -15.80
N GLY A 82 14.47 -2.84 -14.50
CA GLY A 82 15.06 -3.75 -13.50
C GLY A 82 16.57 -3.65 -13.31
N ARG A 83 17.24 -2.62 -13.88
CA ARG A 83 18.67 -2.37 -13.65
C ARG A 83 18.88 -1.69 -12.30
N LEU A 84 19.92 -2.08 -11.57
CA LEU A 84 20.35 -1.36 -10.36
C LEU A 84 20.85 0.04 -10.73
N ILE A 85 20.29 1.06 -10.09
CA ILE A 85 20.60 2.48 -10.31
C ILE A 85 20.99 3.17 -9.00
N ASP A 86 21.79 4.23 -9.09
CA ASP A 86 22.11 5.07 -7.94
C ASP A 86 20.97 6.07 -7.63
N GLN A 87 21.10 6.80 -6.51
CA GLN A 87 20.07 7.73 -6.06
C GLN A 87 19.94 8.98 -6.97
N ASP A 88 20.98 9.37 -7.70
CA ASP A 88 20.92 10.52 -8.61
C ASP A 88 20.16 10.18 -9.90
N GLU A 89 20.41 8.99 -10.44
CA GLU A 89 19.66 8.43 -11.56
C GLU A 89 18.21 8.13 -11.16
N SER A 90 18.02 7.56 -9.97
CA SER A 90 16.69 7.27 -9.43
C SER A 90 15.86 8.53 -9.18
N ARG A 91 16.46 9.61 -8.65
CA ARG A 91 15.81 10.92 -8.51
C ARG A 91 15.33 11.48 -9.85
N LYS A 92 16.06 11.27 -10.94
CA LYS A 92 15.64 11.75 -12.27
C LYS A 92 14.44 10.99 -12.82
N ILE A 93 14.33 9.70 -12.49
CA ILE A 93 13.26 8.82 -12.97
C ILE A 93 12.00 8.96 -12.10
N TYR A 94 12.15 8.97 -10.77
CA TYR A 94 11.04 8.89 -9.82
C TYR A 94 10.77 10.20 -9.07
N GLY A 95 11.72 11.15 -9.06
CA GLY A 95 11.65 12.36 -8.23
C GLY A 95 10.50 13.31 -8.56
N SER A 96 9.97 13.29 -9.79
CA SER A 96 8.77 14.05 -10.16
C SER A 96 7.45 13.36 -9.78
N GLU A 97 7.48 12.06 -9.46
CA GLU A 97 6.28 11.23 -9.20
C GLU A 97 6.06 10.87 -7.73
N VAL A 98 6.96 11.26 -6.81
CA VAL A 98 6.76 11.02 -5.38
C VAL A 98 5.57 11.85 -4.86
N LYS A 99 4.36 11.27 -4.95
CA LYS A 99 3.10 11.88 -4.51
C LYS A 99 3.09 12.17 -3.01
N SER A 100 3.94 11.54 -2.20
CA SER A 100 4.05 11.85 -0.77
C SER A 100 4.56 13.29 -0.50
N LEU A 101 5.14 13.96 -1.51
CA LEU A 101 5.53 15.37 -1.45
C LEU A 101 4.47 16.32 -2.05
N LYS A 102 3.56 15.85 -2.91
CA LYS A 102 2.46 16.65 -3.48
C LYS A 102 1.30 16.76 -2.48
N GLY A 103 1.50 17.60 -1.47
CA GLY A 103 0.50 17.92 -0.45
C GLY A 103 1.00 18.86 0.65
N ARG A 104 2.32 19.06 0.77
CA ARG A 104 2.88 20.10 1.66
C ARG A 104 3.09 21.36 0.85
N GLY A 105 2.06 22.21 0.85
CA GLY A 105 2.16 23.57 0.32
C GLY A 105 3.36 24.30 0.92
N VAL A 106 4.24 24.76 0.04
CA VAL A 106 4.94 26.02 0.17
C VAL A 106 4.19 27.04 -0.68
#